data_AF-A0A1J3HBT4-F1
#
_entry.id   AF-A0A1J3HBT4-F1
#
_cell.length_a   1.000
_cell.length_b   1.000
_cell.length_c   1.000
_cell.angle_alpha   90.00
_cell.angle_beta   90.00
_cell.angle_gamma   90.00
#
_symmetry.space_group_name_H-M   'P 1'
#
loop_
_entity.id
_entity.type
_entity.pdbx_description
1 polymer ?
#
loop_
_entity_poly.entity_id
_entity_poly.type
_entity_poly.pdbx_seq_one_letter_code
_entity_poly.pdbx_strand_id
1 'polypeptide(L)'
;YDETFGLWRVKTVSKSGQLGSCEFEYICRWLVVATGENAEKVVPDFEGLEDFGGDVLHAGDYKSGGRYEGKKVLVVGCGNSGMEVSLDLYNHGANPSMVVRSSVHVLPREIFGKSTFELGVTMMKWMPVWLADKT
;
A
#
# COMPACT_ATOMS: atom_id res chain seq x y z
N TYR A 1 19.53 11.56 19.53
CA TYR A 1 20.66 10.80 20.09
C TYR A 1 21.44 11.72 20.99
N ASP A 2 21.79 11.28 22.19
CA ASP A 2 22.60 12.07 23.11
C ASP A 2 24.08 11.68 22.91
N GLU A 3 24.82 12.54 22.20
CA GLU A 3 26.23 12.33 21.87
C GLU A 3 27.12 12.30 23.12
N THR A 4 26.70 12.94 24.21
CA THR A 4 27.46 13.02 25.47
C THR A 4 27.55 11.67 26.16
N PHE A 5 26.44 10.93 26.16
CA PHE A 5 26.31 9.64 26.83
C PHE A 5 26.36 8.45 25.87
N GLY A 6 26.31 8.71 24.56
CA GLY A 6 26.26 7.68 23.53
C GLY A 6 24.96 6.86 23.55
N LEU A 7 23.84 7.46 24.00
CA LEU A 7 22.56 6.79 24.22
C LEU A 7 21.44 7.43 23.40
N TRP A 8 20.46 6.61 23.02
CA TRP A 8 19.19 7.06 22.46
C TRP A 8 18.22 7.45 23.57
N ARG A 9 17.61 8.62 23.42
CA ARG A 9 16.49 9.09 24.24
C ARG A 9 15.26 9.14 23.35
N VAL A 10 14.27 8.33 23.65
CA VAL A 10 13.05 8.17 22.84
C VAL A 10 11.85 8.58 23.66
N LYS A 11 11.14 9.61 23.19
CA LYS A 11 9.88 10.04 23.78
C LYS A 11 8.73 9.33 23.10
N THR A 12 7.84 8.74 23.88
CA THR A 12 6.63 8.09 23.40
C THR A 12 5.42 8.78 23.99
N VAL A 13 4.43 9.06 23.14
CA VAL A 13 3.13 9.59 23.57
C VAL A 13 2.11 8.47 23.44
N SER A 14 1.54 8.03 24.57
CA SER A 14 0.48 7.03 24.57
C SER A 14 -0.88 7.71 24.67
N LYS A 15 -1.75 7.41 23.71
CA LYS A 15 -3.18 7.75 23.79
C LYS A 15 -3.94 6.60 24.46
N SER A 16 -3.63 6.32 25.73
CA SER A 16 -4.41 5.38 26.54
C SER A 16 -5.72 6.03 26.98
N GLY A 17 -6.84 5.32 26.85
CA GLY A 17 -8.21 5.86 26.89
C GLY A 17 -8.61 6.69 28.12
N GLN A 18 -9.60 7.57 27.89
CA GLN A 18 -10.37 8.42 28.83
C GLN A 18 -9.61 9.35 29.80
N LEU A 19 -8.29 9.21 30.02
CA LEU A 19 -7.56 10.02 31.00
C LEU A 19 -6.26 10.62 30.43
N GLY A 20 -6.38 11.47 29.41
CA GLY A 20 -5.29 12.34 28.92
C GLY A 20 -4.12 11.62 28.21
N SER A 21 -3.32 12.41 27.49
CA SER A 21 -2.08 11.91 26.85
C SER A 21 -0.99 11.70 27.90
N CYS A 22 -0.45 10.49 27.99
CA CYS A 22 0.71 10.20 28.84
C CYS A 22 2.00 10.19 28.01
N GLU A 23 2.99 10.95 28.44
CA GLU A 23 4.33 10.96 27.84
C GLU A 23 5.30 10.11 28.69
N PHE A 24 6.08 9.27 28.02
CA PHE A 24 7.15 8.48 28.64
C PHE A 24 8.46 8.70 27.87
N GLU A 25 9.58 8.68 28.60
CA GLU A 25 10.92 8.74 28.01
C GLU A 25 11.67 7.44 28.29
N TYR A 26 12.16 6.81 27.23
CA TYR A 26 12.99 5.62 27.28
C TYR A 26 14.43 5.98 26.93
N ILE A 27 15.39 5.42 27.67
CA ILE A 27 16.82 5.56 27.42
C ILE A 27 17.37 4.19 27.05
N CYS A 28 17.99 4.07 25.88
CA CYS A 28 18.56 2.81 25.41
C CYS A 28 19.87 3.01 24.65
N ARG A 29 20.69 1.96 24.58
CA ARG A 29 21.95 1.98 23.81
C ARG A 29 21.73 1.73 22.33
N TRP A 30 20.73 0.93 21.99
CA TRP A 30 20.41 0.52 20.64
C TRP A 30 18.95 0.86 20.33
N LEU A 31 18.71 1.46 19.18
CA LEU A 31 17.38 1.76 18.66
C LEU A 31 17.21 1.03 17.32
N VAL A 32 16.19 0.17 17.24
CA VAL A 32 15.81 -0.50 15.99
C VAL A 32 14.54 0.17 15.47
N VAL A 33 14.62 0.73 14.27
CA VAL A 33 13.46 1.35 13.60
C VAL A 33 12.86 0.34 12.65
N ALA A 34 11.67 -0.15 12.99
CA ALA A 34 10.91 -1.13 12.20
C ALA A 34 9.47 -0.63 11.94
N THR A 35 9.32 0.67 11.70
CA THR A 35 8.01 1.34 11.54
C THR A 35 7.32 1.06 10.20
N GLY A 36 8.04 0.45 9.26
CA GLY A 36 7.58 0.26 7.88
C GLY A 36 7.60 1.57 7.08
N GLU A 37 7.51 1.46 5.75
CA GLU A 37 7.54 2.61 4.83
C GLU A 37 6.12 3.04 4.36
N ASN A 38 5.13 2.15 4.44
CA ASN A 38 3.79 2.35 3.86
C ASN A 38 2.73 2.76 4.90
N ALA A 39 3.14 3.35 6.03
CA ALA A 39 2.20 3.71 7.10
C ALA A 39 1.46 5.03 6.83
N GLU A 40 2.05 5.93 6.04
CA GLU A 40 1.48 7.24 5.74
C GLU A 40 0.66 7.20 4.45
N LYS A 41 -0.55 7.75 4.51
CA LYS A 41 -1.44 7.81 3.36
C LYS A 41 -1.07 9.03 2.51
N VAL A 42 -0.78 8.80 1.24
CA VAL A 42 -0.56 9.86 0.27
C VAL A 42 -1.78 9.92 -0.64
N VAL A 43 -2.61 10.93 -0.45
CA VAL A 43 -3.74 11.22 -1.33
C VAL A 43 -3.34 12.38 -2.24
N PRO A 44 -3.27 12.19 -3.57
CA PRO A 44 -2.98 13.28 -4.48
C PRO A 44 -4.17 14.24 -4.56
N ASP A 45 -3.88 15.53 -4.70
CA ASP A 45 -4.89 16.54 -4.94
C ASP A 45 -5.40 16.43 -6.39
N PHE A 46 -6.73 16.37 -6.55
CA PHE A 46 -7.37 16.39 -7.86
C PHE A 46 -8.23 17.65 -7.96
N GLU A 47 -8.06 18.39 -9.05
CA GLU A 47 -8.92 19.53 -9.36
C GLU A 47 -10.38 19.06 -9.52
N GLY A 48 -11.31 19.71 -8.84
CA GLY A 48 -12.73 19.34 -8.83
C GLY A 48 -13.11 18.14 -7.94
N LEU A 49 -12.18 17.60 -7.13
CA LEU A 49 -12.50 16.52 -6.18
C LEU A 49 -13.52 16.96 -5.13
N GLU A 50 -13.48 18.23 -4.72
CA GLU A 50 -14.40 18.80 -3.73
C GLU A 50 -15.85 18.87 -4.23
N ASP A 51 -16.02 19.01 -5.55
CA ASP A 51 -17.33 19.05 -6.21
C ASP A 51 -17.88 17.64 -6.51
N PHE A 52 -17.08 16.60 -6.31
CA PHE A 52 -17.51 15.22 -6.52
C PHE A 52 -18.48 14.80 -5.41
N GLY A 53 -19.77 14.75 -5.72
CA GLY A 53 -20.82 14.35 -4.77
C GLY A 53 -20.83 12.86 -4.36
N GLY A 54 -19.80 12.09 -4.72
CA GLY A 54 -19.64 10.69 -4.35
C GLY A 54 -18.63 10.49 -3.22
N ASP A 55 -18.53 9.24 -2.76
CA ASP A 55 -17.56 8.86 -1.73
C ASP A 55 -16.14 8.80 -2.29
N VAL A 56 -15.18 9.44 -1.61
CA VAL A 56 -13.74 9.34 -1.91
C VAL A 56 -13.03 8.68 -0.72
N LEU A 57 -12.21 7.67 -0.98
CA LEU A 57 -11.54 6.88 0.04
C LEU A 57 -10.13 6.46 -0.42
N HIS A 58 -9.14 6.59 0.46
CA HIS A 58 -7.80 6.02 0.22
C HIS A 58 -7.81 4.50 0.47
N ALA A 59 -7.03 3.73 -0.28
CA ALA A 59 -6.96 2.26 -0.13
C ALA A 59 -6.60 1.81 1.30
N GLY A 60 -5.84 2.61 2.05
CA GLY A 60 -5.52 2.35 3.46
C GLY A 60 -6.73 2.39 4.42
N ASP A 61 -7.84 3.00 4.01
CA ASP A 61 -9.11 3.00 4.76
C ASP A 61 -10.14 2.01 4.21
N TYR A 62 -9.86 1.41 3.05
CA TYR A 62 -10.71 0.40 2.45
C TYR A 62 -10.82 -0.84 3.37
N LYS A 63 -12.03 -1.40 3.47
CA LYS A 63 -12.31 -2.58 4.30
C LYS A 63 -12.95 -3.72 3.50
N SER A 64 -13.91 -3.43 2.65
CA SER A 64 -14.63 -4.43 1.84
C SER A 64 -15.40 -3.74 0.71
N GLY A 65 -15.57 -4.49 -0.38
CA GLY A 65 -16.33 -4.08 -1.56
C GLY A 65 -17.84 -4.07 -1.35
N GLY A 66 -18.36 -4.71 -0.30
CA GLY A 66 -19.80 -4.86 -0.06
C GLY A 66 -20.58 -3.54 0.01
N ARG A 67 -19.94 -2.44 0.46
CA ARG A 67 -20.55 -1.09 0.46
C ARG A 67 -20.87 -0.54 -0.95
N TYR A 68 -20.26 -1.12 -1.98
CA TYR A 68 -20.25 -0.61 -3.33
C TYR A 68 -20.99 -1.50 -4.33
N GLU A 69 -21.77 -2.48 -3.85
CA GLU A 69 -22.59 -3.34 -4.69
C GLU A 69 -23.45 -2.51 -5.66
N GLY A 70 -23.42 -2.86 -6.95
CA GLY A 70 -24.12 -2.16 -8.02
C GLY A 70 -23.59 -0.77 -8.38
N LYS A 71 -22.59 -0.23 -7.66
CA LYS A 71 -22.02 1.09 -7.92
C LYS A 71 -20.93 1.03 -8.99
N LYS A 72 -20.76 2.14 -9.71
CA LYS A 72 -19.57 2.39 -10.53
C LYS A 72 -18.49 2.97 -9.63
N VAL A 73 -17.32 2.36 -9.59
CA VAL A 73 -16.22 2.77 -8.71
C VAL A 73 -14.98 3.04 -9.53
N LEU A 74 -14.37 4.21 -9.34
CA LEU A 74 -13.09 4.54 -9.97
C LEU A 74 -11.96 4.24 -8.99
N VAL A 75 -11.06 3.33 -9.36
CA VAL A 75 -9.84 3.01 -8.60
C VAL A 75 -8.67 3.74 -9.24
N VAL A 76 -8.06 4.67 -8.50
CA VAL A 76 -6.90 5.43 -8.99
C VAL A 76 -5.62 4.73 -8.56
N GLY A 77 -4.84 4.25 -9.54
CA GLY A 77 -3.60 3.52 -9.34
C GLY A 77 -3.75 2.00 -9.53
N CYS A 78 -2.70 1.39 -10.09
CA CYS A 78 -2.59 -0.04 -10.40
C CYS A 78 -1.48 -0.74 -9.62
N GLY A 79 -1.13 -0.24 -8.44
CA GLY A 79 -0.29 -1.01 -7.51
C GLY A 79 -1.03 -2.25 -7.00
N ASN A 80 -0.34 -3.10 -6.23
CA ASN A 80 -0.94 -4.32 -5.66
C ASN A 80 -2.27 -4.03 -4.95
N SER A 81 -2.32 -3.00 -4.11
CA SER A 81 -3.55 -2.61 -3.42
C SER A 81 -4.66 -2.18 -4.38
N GLY A 82 -4.35 -1.42 -5.43
CA GLY A 82 -5.36 -1.01 -6.43
C GLY A 82 -5.93 -2.21 -7.19
N MET A 83 -5.09 -3.19 -7.53
CA MET A 83 -5.53 -4.45 -8.16
C MET A 83 -6.40 -5.29 -7.23
N GLU A 84 -5.99 -5.49 -5.98
CA GLU A 84 -6.75 -6.27 -5.00
C GLU A 84 -8.09 -5.61 -4.65
N VAL A 85 -8.11 -4.29 -4.44
CA VAL A 85 -9.35 -3.53 -4.20
C VAL A 85 -10.29 -3.64 -5.40
N SER A 86 -9.77 -3.52 -6.62
CA SER A 86 -10.59 -3.67 -7.84
C SER A 86 -11.20 -5.07 -7.93
N LEU A 87 -10.41 -6.11 -7.64
CA LEU A 87 -10.90 -7.48 -7.62
C LEU A 87 -11.96 -7.71 -6.54
N ASP A 88 -11.74 -7.19 -5.33
CA ASP A 88 -12.68 -7.29 -4.21
C ASP A 88 -14.00 -6.57 -4.51
N LEU A 89 -13.94 -5.36 -5.08
CA LEU A 89 -15.10 -4.61 -5.56
C LEU A 89 -15.91 -5.41 -6.58
N TYR A 90 -15.24 -5.98 -7.60
CA TYR A 90 -15.89 -6.79 -8.61
C TYR A 90 -16.56 -8.04 -8.02
N ASN A 91 -15.87 -8.74 -7.11
CA ASN A 91 -16.41 -9.92 -6.43
C ASN A 91 -17.65 -9.60 -5.57
N HIS A 92 -17.77 -8.36 -5.09
CA HIS A 92 -18.94 -7.87 -4.34
C HIS A 92 -19.98 -7.19 -5.24
N GLY A 93 -19.94 -7.40 -6.56
CA GLY A 93 -20.97 -6.92 -7.49
C GLY A 93 -20.90 -5.42 -7.81
N ALA A 94 -19.80 -4.73 -7.48
CA ALA A 94 -19.53 -3.39 -7.97
C ALA A 94 -18.99 -3.44 -9.42
N ASN A 95 -18.95 -2.28 -10.08
CA ASN A 95 -18.36 -2.10 -11.41
C ASN A 95 -17.12 -1.20 -11.33
N PRO A 96 -15.93 -1.76 -11.01
CA PRO A 96 -14.70 -1.01 -10.88
C PRO A 96 -14.09 -0.66 -12.25
N SER A 97 -13.56 0.56 -12.37
CA SER A 97 -12.70 1.00 -13.47
C SER A 97 -11.39 1.51 -12.90
N MET A 98 -10.26 1.18 -13.52
CA MET A 98 -8.94 1.54 -13.01
C MET A 98 -8.29 2.62 -13.87
N VAL A 99 -7.74 3.65 -13.21
CA VAL A 99 -6.94 4.69 -13.86
C VAL A 99 -5.48 4.48 -13.54
N VAL A 100 -4.65 4.52 -14.58
CA VAL A 100 -3.23 4.22 -14.50
C VAL A 100 -2.44 5.36 -15.14
N ARG A 101 -1.49 5.93 -14.39
CA ARG A 101 -0.67 7.06 -14.85
C ARG A 101 0.43 6.64 -15.84
N SER A 102 1.00 5.46 -15.66
CA SER A 102 2.20 5.00 -16.38
C SER A 102 2.01 3.57 -16.87
N SER A 103 2.67 3.18 -17.96
CA SER A 103 2.57 1.83 -18.52
C SER A 103 2.84 0.77 -17.45
N VAL A 104 1.97 -0.23 -17.37
CA VAL A 104 2.13 -1.37 -16.47
C VAL A 104 2.04 -2.68 -17.22
N HIS A 105 2.89 -3.62 -16.81
CA HIS A 105 2.84 -5.00 -17.29
C HIS A 105 1.90 -5.78 -16.39
N VAL A 106 0.73 -6.13 -16.91
CA VAL A 106 -0.19 -7.04 -16.24
C VAL A 106 0.19 -8.46 -16.62
N LEU A 107 0.65 -9.23 -15.64
CA LEU A 107 0.98 -10.63 -15.82
C LEU A 107 -0.07 -11.49 -15.11
N PRO A 108 -0.47 -12.64 -15.68
CA PRO A 108 -1.29 -13.60 -14.97
C PRO A 108 -0.55 -14.08 -13.72
N ARG A 109 -1.29 -14.42 -12.66
CA ARG A 109 -0.70 -14.89 -11.40
C ARG A 109 0.02 -16.23 -11.57
N GLU A 110 -0.51 -17.08 -12.44
CA GLU A 110 0.04 -18.40 -12.77
C GLU A 110 0.13 -18.59 -14.28
N ILE A 111 1.22 -19.23 -14.71
CA ILE A 111 1.48 -19.63 -16.09
C ILE A 111 1.93 -21.09 -16.03
N PHE A 112 1.27 -21.98 -16.78
CA PHE A 112 1.55 -23.42 -16.80
C PHE A 112 1.57 -24.11 -15.41
N GLY A 113 0.70 -23.67 -14.49
CA GLY A 113 0.61 -24.24 -13.13
C GLY A 113 1.75 -23.84 -12.20
N LYS A 114 2.59 -22.86 -12.60
CA LYS A 114 3.63 -22.25 -11.77
C LYS A 114 3.33 -20.78 -11.58
N SER A 115 3.71 -20.23 -10.42
CA SER A 115 3.58 -18.80 -10.20
C SER A 115 4.48 -18.04 -11.18
N THR A 116 3.99 -16.92 -11.70
CA THR A 116 4.79 -16.08 -12.62
C THR A 116 6.08 -15.59 -11.97
N PHE A 117 6.08 -15.43 -10.65
CA PHE A 117 7.28 -15.15 -9.87
C PHE A 117 8.29 -16.30 -9.90
N GLU A 118 7.86 -17.55 -9.69
CA GLU A 118 8.74 -18.72 -9.78
C GLU A 118 9.32 -18.86 -11.18
N LEU A 119 8.51 -18.63 -12.22
CA LEU A 119 8.98 -18.62 -13.60
C LEU A 119 10.02 -17.52 -13.83
N GLY A 120 9.77 -16.30 -13.34
CA GLY A 120 10.73 -15.19 -13.43
C GLY A 120 12.05 -15.49 -12.74
N VAL A 121 12.02 -16.02 -11.51
CA VAL A 121 13.23 -16.42 -10.77
C VAL A 121 13.96 -17.56 -11.49
N THR A 122 13.23 -18.53 -12.05
CA THR A 122 13.82 -19.61 -12.83
C THR A 122 14.45 -19.09 -14.11
N MET A 123 13.79 -18.16 -14.81
CA MET A 123 14.31 -17.51 -16.01
C MET A 123 15.58 -16.70 -15.72
N MET A 124 15.64 -15.96 -14.61
CA MET A 124 16.84 -15.22 -14.21
C MET A 124 18.06 -16.13 -13.91
N LYS A 125 17.82 -17.37 -13.49
CA LYS A 125 18.92 -18.35 -13.30
C LYS A 125 19.47 -18.89 -14.62
N TRP A 126 18.68 -18.86 -15.69
CA TRP A 126 19.00 -19.52 -16.97
C TRP A 126 19.26 -18.55 -18.13
N MET A 127 18.84 -17.29 -18.01
CA MET A 127 19.01 -16.27 -19.03
C MET A 127 19.82 -15.08 -18.50
N PRO A 128 20.65 -14.44 -19.34
CA PRO A 128 21.36 -13.24 -18.92
C PRO A 128 20.36 -12.09 -18.68
N VAL A 129 20.67 -11.21 -17.72
CA VAL A 129 19.76 -10.17 -17.20
C VAL A 129 19.16 -9.30 -18.30
N TRP A 130 19.92 -8.96 -19.35
CA TRP A 130 19.47 -8.16 -20.50
C TRP A 130 18.31 -8.77 -21.34
N LEU A 131 18.02 -10.05 -21.16
CA LEU A 131 16.98 -10.79 -21.87
C LEU A 131 15.79 -11.04 -20.95
N ALA A 132 16.05 -11.20 -19.66
CA ALA A 132 15.04 -11.34 -18.62
C ALA A 132 14.41 -9.99 -18.23
N ASP A 133 15.18 -8.91 -18.30
CA ASP A 133 14.76 -7.55 -17.96
C ASP A 133 15.01 -6.63 -19.15
N LYS A 134 14.00 -6.57 -20.03
CA LYS A 134 13.96 -5.63 -21.14
C LYS A 134 12.82 -4.66 -20.85
N THR A 135 13.16 -3.59 -20.14
CA THR A 135 12.27 -2.45 -19.87
C THR A 135 11.96 -1.65 -21.14
#